data_AF-A0A1M5VBX9-F1
#
_entry.id   AF-A0A1M5VBX9-F1
#
_cell.length_a   1.000
_cell.length_b   1.000
_cell.length_c   1.000
_cell.angle_alpha   90.00
_cell.angle_beta   90.00
_cell.angle_gamma   90.00
#
_symmetry.space_group_name_H-M   'P 1'
#
loop_
_entity.id
_entity.type
_entity.pdbx_description
1 polymer ?
#
loop_
_entity_poly.entity_id
_entity_poly.type
_entity_poly.pdbx_seq_one_letter_code
_entity_poly.pdbx_strand_id
1 'polypeptide(L)'
;MLFQRIDTVFVLVPHLETAKGWYTKVLELPVLFEDVTNNRIVLKLGETPLTLWKTDTTYESNRPPHFNFFSEDIETAHSHLRNKGVTVEAIETYDSMSSFVFYDPFGNKLEVCSF
;
A
#
# COMPACT_ATOMS: atom_id res chain seq x y z
N MET A 1 23.63 -9.69 -14.37
CA MET A 1 22.69 -9.00 -13.45
C MET A 1 22.79 -9.65 -12.09
N LEU A 2 22.84 -8.87 -11.00
CA LEU A 2 22.92 -9.41 -9.63
C LEU A 2 21.53 -9.67 -9.01
N PHE A 3 20.55 -8.83 -9.32
CA PHE A 3 19.17 -8.95 -8.85
C PHE A 3 18.23 -9.04 -10.04
N GLN A 4 17.14 -9.80 -9.92
CA GLN A 4 16.19 -10.05 -11.01
C GLN A 4 14.95 -9.16 -10.94
N ARG A 5 14.51 -8.83 -9.72
CA ARG A 5 13.29 -8.07 -9.42
C ARG A 5 13.36 -7.48 -8.01
N ILE A 6 12.39 -6.64 -7.67
CA ILE A 6 12.10 -6.30 -6.27
C ILE A 6 11.37 -7.50 -5.66
N ASP A 7 11.87 -8.01 -4.54
CA ASP A 7 11.26 -9.17 -3.89
C ASP A 7 9.97 -8.79 -3.15
N THR A 8 10.00 -7.74 -2.34
CA THR A 8 8.87 -7.20 -1.58
C THR A 8 9.07 -5.71 -1.33
N VAL A 9 7.98 -4.99 -1.13
CA VAL A 9 8.00 -3.65 -0.50
C VAL A 9 7.55 -3.74 0.95
N PHE A 10 7.92 -2.75 1.77
CA PHE A 10 7.58 -2.73 3.19
C PHE A 10 6.64 -1.58 3.50
N VAL A 11 5.63 -1.86 4.32
CA VAL A 11 4.85 -0.84 5.01
C VAL A 11 4.98 -1.05 6.50
N LEU A 12 5.37 0.01 7.20
CA LEU A 12 5.56 -0.02 8.64
C LEU A 12 4.22 0.24 9.35
N VAL A 13 3.90 -0.60 10.33
CA VAL A 13 2.63 -0.53 11.04
C VAL A 13 2.83 -0.71 12.55
N PRO A 14 2.02 -0.09 13.42
CA PRO A 14 2.13 -0.28 14.86
C PRO A 14 1.52 -1.61 15.33
N HIS A 15 0.52 -2.12 14.60
CA HIS A 15 -0.27 -3.29 14.99
C HIS A 15 -0.58 -4.19 13.79
N LEU A 16 0.00 -5.39 13.76
CA LEU A 16 -0.12 -6.32 12.63
C LEU A 16 -1.55 -6.80 12.39
N GLU A 17 -2.30 -7.17 13.43
CA GLU A 17 -3.67 -7.68 13.26
C GLU A 17 -4.62 -6.61 12.71
N THR A 18 -4.54 -5.39 13.25
CA THR A 18 -5.30 -4.24 12.75
C THR A 18 -4.91 -3.92 11.31
N ALA A 19 -3.61 -3.94 11.00
CA ALA A 19 -3.11 -3.70 9.66
C ALA A 19 -3.58 -4.78 8.67
N LYS A 20 -3.36 -6.06 8.98
CA LYS A 20 -3.86 -7.19 8.19
C LYS A 20 -5.36 -7.02 7.90
N GLY A 21 -6.16 -6.72 8.92
CA GLY A 21 -7.60 -6.50 8.77
C GLY A 21 -7.95 -5.38 7.81
N TRP A 22 -7.23 -4.25 7.87
CA TRP A 22 -7.47 -3.13 6.95
C TRP A 22 -7.00 -3.45 5.53
N TYR A 23 -5.76 -3.90 5.35
CA TYR A 23 -5.19 -4.17 4.03
C TYR A 23 -5.93 -5.30 3.29
N THR A 24 -6.39 -6.34 4.00
CA THR A 24 -7.17 -7.43 3.39
C THR A 24 -8.60 -7.01 3.03
N LYS A 25 -9.24 -6.11 3.77
CA LYS A 25 -10.63 -5.69 3.53
C LYS A 25 -10.75 -4.48 2.60
N VAL A 26 -9.83 -3.53 2.72
CA VAL A 26 -9.86 -2.26 1.99
C VAL A 26 -9.14 -2.40 0.67
N LEU A 27 -7.89 -2.86 0.68
CA LEU A 27 -7.10 -3.08 -0.53
C LEU A 27 -7.29 -4.47 -1.15
N GLU A 28 -8.07 -5.34 -0.51
CA GLU A 28 -8.40 -6.68 -1.03
C GLU A 28 -7.17 -7.57 -1.27
N LEU A 29 -6.07 -7.29 -0.56
CA LEU A 29 -4.83 -8.05 -0.67
C LEU A 29 -4.91 -9.32 0.19
N PRO A 30 -4.88 -10.53 -0.39
CA PRO A 30 -4.92 -11.77 0.38
C PRO A 30 -3.64 -11.94 1.21
N VAL A 31 -3.75 -12.59 2.36
CA VAL A 31 -2.56 -12.99 3.13
C VAL A 31 -1.84 -14.10 2.38
N LEU A 32 -0.54 -13.90 2.15
CA LEU A 32 0.34 -14.91 1.57
C LEU A 32 1.02 -15.73 2.67
N PHE A 33 1.51 -15.07 3.71
CA PHE A 33 2.28 -15.67 4.79
C PHE A 33 2.24 -14.80 6.05
N GLU A 34 2.19 -15.42 7.24
CA GLU A 34 2.23 -14.72 8.53
C GLU A 34 3.45 -15.19 9.34
N ASP A 35 4.30 -14.24 9.75
CA ASP A 35 5.45 -14.45 10.62
C ASP A 35 5.41 -13.43 11.76
N VAL A 36 4.41 -13.61 12.61
CA VAL A 36 4.16 -12.73 13.75
C VAL A 36 5.34 -12.77 14.73
N THR A 37 6.06 -13.89 14.82
CA THR A 37 7.28 -14.04 15.62
C THR A 37 8.39 -13.06 15.19
N ASN A 38 8.51 -12.78 13.90
CA ASN A 38 9.45 -11.80 13.35
C ASN A 38 8.78 -10.47 12.98
N ASN A 39 7.63 -10.17 13.60
CA ASN A 39 6.92 -8.90 13.43
C ASN A 39 6.46 -8.62 11.98
N ARG A 40 6.10 -9.65 11.19
CA ARG A 40 5.77 -9.48 9.77
C ARG A 40 4.52 -10.23 9.33
N ILE A 41 3.77 -9.63 8.41
CA ILE A 41 2.71 -10.30 7.63
C ILE A 41 2.92 -9.94 6.16
N VAL A 42 2.92 -10.93 5.29
CA VAL A 42 3.14 -10.78 3.85
C VAL A 42 1.80 -10.91 3.12
N LEU A 43 1.47 -9.91 2.32
CA LEU A 43 0.26 -9.83 1.52
C LEU A 43 0.59 -10.04 0.04
N LYS A 44 -0.22 -10.84 -0.64
CA LYS A 44 -0.04 -11.18 -2.04
C LYS A 44 -0.42 -9.99 -2.92
N LEU A 45 0.50 -9.58 -3.80
CA LEU A 45 0.26 -8.58 -4.84
C LEU A 45 1.17 -8.87 -6.04
N GLY A 46 0.59 -9.26 -7.17
CA GLY A 46 1.35 -9.53 -8.40
C GLY A 46 2.61 -10.36 -8.19
N GLU A 47 3.72 -9.90 -8.77
CA GLU A 47 5.06 -10.47 -8.55
C GLU A 47 5.69 -9.99 -7.24
N THR A 48 5.47 -8.74 -6.84
CA THR A 48 6.09 -8.08 -5.67
C THR A 48 5.09 -7.98 -4.51
N PRO A 49 5.16 -8.87 -3.49
CA PRO A 49 4.29 -8.81 -2.33
C PRO A 49 4.49 -7.53 -1.51
N LEU A 50 3.51 -7.26 -0.66
CA LEU A 50 3.56 -6.18 0.32
C LEU A 50 3.75 -6.77 1.72
N THR A 51 4.85 -6.42 2.38
CA THR A 51 5.15 -6.88 3.73
C THR A 51 4.80 -5.80 4.74
N LEU A 52 3.80 -6.08 5.58
CA LEU A 52 3.50 -5.32 6.78
C LEU A 52 4.55 -5.66 7.84
N TRP A 53 5.28 -4.67 8.33
CA TRP A 53 6.31 -4.85 9.35
C TRP A 53 5.97 -4.03 10.59
N LYS A 54 5.78 -4.71 11.73
CA LYS A 54 5.55 -4.08 13.01
C LYS A 54 6.77 -3.29 13.48
N THR A 55 6.57 -2.02 13.82
CA THR A 55 7.57 -1.16 14.46
C THR A 55 6.91 -0.17 15.41
N ASP A 56 7.69 0.33 16.37
CA ASP A 56 7.25 1.37 17.31
C ASP A 56 7.44 2.79 16.73
N THR A 57 8.16 2.93 15.61
CA THR A 57 8.30 4.19 14.88
C THR A 57 7.13 4.41 13.93
N THR A 58 6.40 5.50 14.11
CA THR A 58 5.43 5.97 13.10
C THR A 58 6.17 6.62 11.95
N TYR A 59 5.70 6.39 10.72
CA TYR A 59 6.21 7.12 9.55
C TYR A 59 5.92 8.62 9.70
N GLU A 60 6.90 9.46 9.38
CA GLU A 60 6.69 10.90 9.23
C GLU A 60 5.70 11.15 8.09
N SER A 61 4.60 11.82 8.40
CA SER A 61 3.49 12.09 7.45
C SER A 61 3.89 12.92 6.22
N ASN A 62 5.08 13.55 6.22
CA ASN A 62 5.56 14.43 5.16
C ASN A 62 6.55 13.78 4.17
N ARG A 63 6.72 12.45 4.20
CA ARG A 63 7.59 11.78 3.23
C ARG A 63 6.86 11.48 1.92
N PRO A 64 7.57 11.49 0.78
CA PRO A 64 6.98 11.01 -0.47
C PRO A 64 6.62 9.52 -0.36
N PRO A 65 5.64 9.03 -1.14
CA PRO A 65 5.38 7.60 -1.28
C PRO A 65 6.66 6.84 -1.68
N HIS A 66 6.89 5.69 -1.08
CA HIS A 66 8.09 4.88 -1.33
C HIS A 66 7.95 3.92 -2.53
N PHE A 67 6.70 3.65 -2.94
CA PHE A 67 6.34 2.78 -4.05
C PHE A 67 4.91 3.10 -4.48
N ASN A 68 4.55 2.64 -5.69
CA ASN A 68 3.23 2.85 -6.27
C ASN A 68 2.51 1.52 -6.48
N PHE A 69 1.21 1.52 -6.20
CA PHE A 69 0.29 0.51 -6.72
C PHE A 69 -0.07 0.88 -8.16
N PHE A 70 -0.17 -0.11 -9.04
CA PHE A 70 -0.65 0.10 -10.40
C PHE A 70 -2.14 -0.24 -10.50
N SER A 71 -2.90 0.60 -11.21
CA SER A 71 -4.28 0.32 -11.63
C SER A 71 -4.43 0.60 -13.12
N GLU A 72 -5.14 -0.26 -13.85
CA GLU A 72 -5.53 0.02 -15.25
C GLU A 72 -6.65 1.07 -15.34
N ASP A 73 -7.43 1.22 -14.27
CA ASP A 73 -8.50 2.22 -14.15
C ASP A 73 -8.34 2.97 -12.84
N ILE A 74 -7.77 4.17 -12.92
CA ILE A 74 -7.46 5.00 -11.76
C ILE A 74 -8.71 5.61 -11.12
N GLU A 75 -9.76 5.89 -11.90
CA GLU A 75 -11.03 6.45 -11.42
C GLU A 75 -11.80 5.41 -10.60
N THR A 76 -11.81 4.16 -11.07
CA THR A 76 -12.40 3.03 -10.34
C THR A 76 -11.65 2.79 -9.02
N ALA A 77 -10.31 2.77 -9.05
CA ALA A 77 -9.51 2.60 -7.83
C ALA A 77 -9.75 3.74 -6.82
N HIS A 78 -9.76 4.99 -7.28
CA HIS A 78 -10.02 6.18 -6.46
C HIS A 78 -11.39 6.12 -5.80
N SER A 79 -12.44 5.88 -6.60
CA SER A 79 -13.82 5.80 -6.14
C SER A 79 -14.02 4.65 -5.16
N HIS A 80 -13.42 3.48 -5.41
CA HIS A 80 -13.49 2.33 -4.53
C HIS A 80 -12.93 2.63 -3.13
N LEU A 81 -11.73 3.20 -3.07
CA LEU A 81 -11.10 3.57 -1.79
C LEU A 81 -11.92 4.64 -1.06
N ARG A 82 -12.37 5.67 -1.78
CA ARG A 82 -13.22 6.72 -1.21
C ARG A 82 -14.52 6.15 -0.62
N ASN A 83 -15.17 5.23 -1.33
CA ASN A 83 -16.40 4.57 -0.88
C ASN A 83 -16.20 3.67 0.35
N LYS A 84 -14.97 3.15 0.55
CA LYS A 84 -14.58 2.43 1.77
C LYS A 84 -14.15 3.36 2.92
N GLY A 85 -14.28 4.69 2.77
CA GLY A 85 -13.95 5.66 3.81
C GLY A 85 -12.46 5.94 3.95
N VAL A 86 -11.66 5.65 2.92
CA VAL A 86 -10.23 5.96 2.88
C VAL A 86 -10.04 7.45 2.55
N THR A 87 -9.10 8.10 3.25
CA THR A 87 -8.64 9.45 2.87
C THR A 87 -7.84 9.36 1.58
N VAL A 88 -8.39 9.92 0.51
CA VAL A 88 -7.77 9.98 -0.84
C VAL A 88 -7.60 11.44 -1.25
N GLU A 89 -6.46 11.78 -1.84
CA GLU A 89 -6.22 13.07 -2.49
C GLU A 89 -6.87 13.10 -3.87
N ALA A 90 -6.82 14.24 -4.57
CA ALA A 90 -7.32 14.34 -5.93
C ALA A 90 -6.45 13.49 -6.88
N ILE A 91 -7.05 13.02 -7.98
CA ILE A 91 -6.27 12.47 -9.09
C ILE A 91 -5.55 13.62 -9.78
N GLU A 92 -4.24 13.48 -9.93
CA GLU A 92 -3.40 14.36 -10.72
C GLU A 92 -3.03 13.65 -12.02
N THR A 93 -3.19 14.35 -13.15
CA THR A 93 -2.80 13.84 -14.47
C THR A 93 -1.59 14.62 -14.97
N TYR A 94 -0.53 13.87 -15.27
CA TYR A 94 0.67 14.32 -15.96
C TYR A 94 0.69 13.68 -17.35
N ASP A 95 1.42 14.26 -18.31
CA ASP A 95 1.55 13.83 -19.72
C ASP A 95 0.89 12.48 -20.07
N SER A 96 1.52 11.36 -19.73
CA SER A 96 1.03 10.00 -20.01
C SER A 96 0.75 9.17 -18.76
N MET A 97 0.63 9.78 -17.58
CA MET A 97 0.45 9.07 -16.31
C MET A 97 -0.49 9.86 -15.40
N SER A 98 -1.44 9.17 -14.78
CA SER A 98 -2.19 9.73 -13.66
C SER A 98 -1.78 9.07 -12.35
N SER A 99 -1.86 9.80 -11.26
CA SER A 99 -1.67 9.25 -9.92
C SER A 99 -2.62 9.88 -8.89
N PHE A 100 -2.79 9.20 -7.76
CA PHE A 100 -3.36 9.82 -6.56
C PHE A 100 -2.75 9.21 -5.31
N VAL A 101 -2.72 10.01 -4.26
CA VAL A 101 -2.28 9.59 -2.93
C VAL A 101 -3.47 9.15 -2.09
N PHE A 102 -3.27 8.14 -1.26
CA PHE A 102 -4.19 7.76 -0.20
C PHE A 102 -3.44 7.41 1.08
N TYR A 103 -4.18 7.34 2.19
CA TYR A 103 -3.61 7.09 3.50
C TYR A 103 -4.21 5.85 4.15
N ASP A 104 -3.35 5.02 4.72
CA ASP A 104 -3.82 3.96 5.61
C ASP A 104 -4.16 4.51 7.02
N PRO A 105 -4.77 3.71 7.91
CA PRO A 105 -5.17 4.15 9.25
C PRO A 105 -4.00 4.53 10.16
N PHE A 106 -2.77 4.23 9.75
CA PHE A 106 -1.54 4.49 10.51
C PHE A 106 -0.80 5.72 9.98
N GLY A 107 -1.36 6.41 8.98
CA GLY A 107 -0.79 7.61 8.38
C GLY A 107 0.28 7.33 7.32
N ASN A 108 0.41 6.07 6.85
CA ASN A 108 1.31 5.79 5.73
C ASN A 108 0.76 6.45 4.46
N LYS A 109 1.61 7.27 3.81
CA LYS A 109 1.34 7.88 2.52
C LYS A 109 1.61 6.86 1.41
N LEU A 110 0.56 6.45 0.70
CA LEU A 110 0.60 5.45 -0.37
C LEU A 110 0.11 6.08 -1.67
N GLU A 111 0.58 5.59 -2.81
CA GLU A 111 0.24 6.16 -4.12
C GLU A 111 -0.22 5.08 -5.09
N VAL A 112 -1.24 5.41 -5.89
CA VAL A 112 -1.67 4.63 -7.04
C VAL A 112 -1.26 5.38 -8.29
N CYS A 113 -0.76 4.69 -9.32
CA CYS A 113 -0.54 5.24 -10.65
C CYS A 113 -1.23 4.41 -11.74
N SER A 114 -1.45 5.04 -12.89
CA SER A 114 -2.01 4.46 -14.11
C SER A 114 -1.37 5.13 -15.32
N PHE A 115 -1.00 4.37 -16.34
CA PHE A 115 -0.40 4.84 -17.59
C PHE A 115 -0.60 3.80 -18.71
#